data_AF-A0A2N2M4F9-F1
#
_entry.id   AF-A0A2N2M4F9-F1
#
_cell.length_a   1.000
_cell.length_b   1.000
_cell.length_c   1.000
_cell.angle_alpha   90.00
_cell.angle_beta   90.00
_cell.angle_gamma   90.00
#
_symmetry.space_group_name_H-M   'P 1'
#
loop_
_entity.id
_entity.type
_entity.pdbx_description
1 polymer ?
#
loop_
_entity_poly.entity_id
_entity_poly.type
_entity_poly.pdbx_seq_one_letter_code
_entity_poly.pdbx_strand_id
1 'polypeptide(L)'
;MTKEFILPVEAEKQLMEIFTPQYMDAVKDACRRYLRDSVAVPENKKEVVVADAKTLEEIANKARELRKLLKNSNRALKRVNLHMMDEYKKTGVLMDMIHLQDELRTLENMCVINPACEIAETPKKGKIPNLAGRAFAFNLWAIYKQAHGKTAKRGYDNVKNIEIGPLPRATNILKPILKLEYNFVQYFRKIGEDFNKTMDIKSKTK
;
A
#
# COMPACT_ATOMS: atom_id res chain seq x y z
N MET A 1 -20.55 17.19 -13.32
CA MET A 1 -20.60 16.23 -14.43
C MET A 1 -19.18 15.73 -14.69
N THR A 2 -18.82 14.56 -14.15
CA THR A 2 -17.52 13.94 -14.46
C THR A 2 -17.62 13.37 -15.86
N LYS A 3 -16.86 13.93 -16.82
CA LYS A 3 -16.65 13.27 -18.11
C LYS A 3 -16.24 11.83 -17.82
N GLU A 4 -16.91 10.88 -18.46
CA GLU A 4 -16.62 9.46 -18.28
C GLU A 4 -15.13 9.24 -18.57
N PHE A 5 -14.41 8.69 -17.59
CA PHE A 5 -13.00 8.38 -17.77
C PHE A 5 -12.89 7.24 -18.80
N ILE A 6 -12.31 7.56 -19.95
CA ILE A 6 -12.02 6.60 -21.01
C ILE A 6 -10.51 6.41 -21.08
N LEU A 7 -10.07 5.16 -20.91
CA LEU A 7 -8.68 4.78 -21.09
C LEU A 7 -8.43 4.57 -22.59
N PRO A 8 -7.46 5.27 -23.23
CA PRO A 8 -7.14 5.05 -24.64
C PRO A 8 -6.70 3.61 -24.90
N VAL A 9 -7.08 3.05 -26.06
CA VAL A 9 -6.84 1.65 -26.42
C VAL A 9 -5.35 1.30 -26.37
N GLU A 10 -4.48 2.18 -26.85
CA GLU A 10 -3.03 2.00 -26.82
C GLU A 10 -2.49 1.95 -25.39
N ALA A 11 -3.02 2.78 -24.49
CA ALA A 11 -2.62 2.78 -23.08
C ALA A 11 -3.13 1.52 -22.37
N GLU A 12 -4.35 1.08 -22.68
CA GLU A 12 -4.92 -0.16 -22.16
C GLU A 12 -4.07 -1.38 -22.55
N LYS A 13 -3.66 -1.50 -23.81
CA LYS A 13 -2.76 -2.57 -24.27
C LYS A 13 -1.43 -2.59 -23.50
N GLN A 14 -0.80 -1.43 -23.33
CA GLN A 14 0.47 -1.35 -22.58
C GLN A 14 0.32 -1.64 -21.10
N LEU A 15 -0.83 -1.29 -20.49
CA LEU A 15 -1.12 -1.61 -19.10
C LEU A 15 -1.47 -3.08 -18.91
N MET A 16 -2.09 -3.74 -19.90
CA MET A 16 -2.32 -5.19 -19.89
C MET A 16 -1.02 -5.98 -19.84
N GLU A 17 0.05 -5.52 -20.49
CA GLU A 17 1.40 -6.14 -20.36
C GLU A 17 1.93 -6.09 -18.92
N ILE A 18 1.51 -5.09 -18.13
CA ILE A 18 2.00 -4.86 -16.77
C ILE A 18 1.12 -5.54 -15.74
N PHE A 19 -0.21 -5.48 -15.87
CA PHE A 19 -1.16 -5.93 -14.85
C PHE A 19 -1.93 -7.19 -15.25
N THR A 20 -1.75 -7.70 -16.46
CA THR A 20 -2.55 -8.75 -17.12
C THR A 20 -3.99 -8.30 -17.45
N PRO A 21 -4.64 -8.87 -18.49
CA PRO A 21 -5.99 -8.47 -18.90
C PRO A 21 -7.04 -8.60 -17.79
N GLN A 22 -6.91 -9.61 -16.93
CA GLN A 22 -7.87 -9.94 -15.88
C GLN A 22 -8.03 -8.84 -14.82
N TYR A 23 -7.02 -7.99 -14.65
CA TYR A 23 -7.00 -6.94 -13.62
C TYR A 23 -7.22 -5.53 -14.18
N MET A 24 -7.51 -5.38 -15.48
CA MET A 24 -7.66 -4.06 -16.09
C MET A 24 -8.85 -3.26 -15.56
N ASP A 25 -9.94 -3.93 -15.17
CA ASP A 25 -11.07 -3.24 -14.54
C ASP A 25 -10.68 -2.63 -13.19
N ALA A 26 -9.88 -3.34 -12.39
CA ALA A 26 -9.34 -2.80 -11.14
C ALA A 26 -8.40 -1.60 -11.39
N VAL A 27 -7.61 -1.63 -12.46
CA VAL A 27 -6.76 -0.49 -12.86
C VAL A 27 -7.63 0.71 -13.27
N LYS A 28 -8.67 0.50 -14.08
CA LYS A 28 -9.62 1.55 -14.48
C LYS A 28 -10.34 2.15 -13.27
N ASP A 29 -10.75 1.32 -12.31
CA ASP A 29 -11.35 1.78 -11.06
C ASP A 29 -10.38 2.59 -10.19
N ALA A 30 -9.12 2.17 -10.10
CA ALA A 30 -8.10 2.95 -9.41
C ALA A 30 -7.91 4.33 -10.06
N CYS A 31 -7.96 4.41 -11.40
CA CYS A 31 -7.88 5.67 -12.15
C CYS A 31 -9.11 6.57 -11.89
N ARG A 32 -10.32 6.02 -11.92
CA ARG A 32 -11.56 6.76 -11.60
C ARG A 32 -11.55 7.30 -10.18
N ARG A 33 -11.11 6.47 -9.21
CA ARG A 33 -10.94 6.89 -7.81
C ARG A 33 -9.93 8.03 -7.68
N TYR A 34 -8.76 7.91 -8.33
CA TYR A 34 -7.79 8.99 -8.35
C TYR A 34 -8.38 10.29 -8.88
N LEU A 35 -9.08 10.27 -10.02
CA LEU A 35 -9.70 11.47 -10.58
C LEU A 35 -10.75 12.07 -9.66
N ARG A 36 -11.58 11.25 -9.01
CA ARG A 36 -12.59 11.71 -8.05
C ARG A 36 -11.94 12.34 -6.81
N ASP A 37 -10.93 11.67 -6.27
CA ASP A 37 -10.29 12.03 -5.00
C ASP A 37 -9.22 13.12 -5.16
N SER A 38 -8.76 13.39 -6.41
CA SER A 38 -7.87 14.50 -6.76
C SER A 38 -8.58 15.86 -6.84
N VAL A 39 -9.92 15.88 -6.82
CA VAL A 39 -10.70 17.11 -6.71
C VAL A 39 -10.61 17.60 -5.26
N ALA A 40 -10.28 18.88 -5.07
CA ALA A 40 -10.11 19.49 -3.75
C ALA A 40 -11.30 19.16 -2.83
N VAL A 41 -10.99 18.71 -1.61
CA VAL A 41 -12.00 18.45 -0.58
C VAL A 41 -12.70 19.79 -0.26
N PRO A 42 -14.02 19.91 -0.43
CA PRO A 42 -14.72 21.16 -0.15
C PRO A 42 -14.54 21.52 1.34
N GLU A 43 -14.37 22.83 1.59
CA GLU A 43 -13.95 23.41 2.88
C GLU A 43 -14.78 22.88 4.06
N ASN A 44 -16.07 22.66 3.83
CA ASN A 44 -17.07 22.19 4.78
C ASN A 44 -16.92 20.73 5.23
N LYS A 45 -16.05 19.94 4.59
CA LYS A 45 -15.80 18.53 4.96
C LYS A 45 -14.44 18.31 5.62
N LYS A 46 -13.63 19.36 5.80
CA LYS A 46 -12.27 19.25 6.33
C LYS A 46 -12.25 18.66 7.75
N GLU A 47 -13.13 19.08 8.65
CA GLU A 47 -13.11 18.63 10.06
C GLU A 47 -13.38 17.13 10.24
N VAL A 48 -14.37 16.59 9.54
CA VAL A 48 -14.70 15.15 9.59
C VAL A 48 -13.52 14.31 9.08
N VAL A 49 -12.90 14.76 7.98
CA VAL A 49 -11.73 14.08 7.41
C VAL A 49 -10.52 14.15 8.36
N VAL A 50 -10.36 15.23 9.15
CA VAL A 50 -9.34 15.36 10.21
C VAL A 50 -9.63 14.46 11.43
N ALA A 51 -10.89 14.13 11.71
CA ALA A 51 -11.23 13.22 12.80
C ALA A 51 -10.95 11.76 12.39
N ASP A 52 -11.40 11.36 11.20
CA ASP A 52 -11.12 10.04 10.62
C ASP A 52 -9.61 9.80 10.50
N ALA A 53 -8.85 10.86 10.27
CA ALA A 53 -7.39 10.88 10.22
C ALA A 53 -6.73 10.34 11.45
N LYS A 54 -7.07 10.94 12.58
CA LYS A 54 -6.51 10.60 13.88
C LYS A 54 -6.87 9.17 14.22
N THR A 55 -8.11 8.76 13.95
CA THR A 55 -8.58 7.40 14.18
C THR A 55 -7.76 6.39 13.39
N LEU A 56 -7.53 6.64 12.11
CA LEU A 56 -6.74 5.75 11.27
C LEU A 56 -5.27 5.69 11.71
N GLU A 57 -4.71 6.81 12.18
CA GLU A 57 -3.33 6.85 12.67
C GLU A 57 -3.18 6.03 13.96
N GLU A 58 -4.16 6.15 14.85
CA GLU A 58 -4.24 5.37 16.07
C GLU A 58 -4.35 3.87 15.77
N ILE A 59 -5.21 3.48 14.81
CA ILE A 59 -5.33 2.08 14.36
C ILE A 59 -4.00 1.57 13.81
N ALA A 60 -3.32 2.35 12.97
CA ALA A 60 -2.01 1.98 12.43
C ALA A 60 -0.97 1.75 13.53
N ASN A 61 -0.90 2.66 14.51
CA ASN A 61 0.04 2.56 15.62
C ASN A 61 -0.26 1.34 16.50
N LYS A 62 -1.54 1.10 16.84
CA LYS A 62 -1.95 -0.09 17.60
C LYS A 62 -1.67 -1.39 16.85
N ALA A 63 -1.93 -1.43 15.54
CA ALA A 63 -1.61 -2.60 14.70
C ALA A 63 -0.10 -2.89 14.69
N ARG A 64 0.73 -1.84 14.60
CA ARG A 64 2.19 -1.94 14.68
C ARG A 64 2.66 -2.46 16.04
N GLU A 65 2.13 -1.92 17.12
CA GLU A 65 2.46 -2.33 18.49
C GLU A 65 2.12 -3.79 18.74
N LEU A 66 0.90 -4.20 18.38
CA LEU A 66 0.45 -5.58 18.52
C LEU A 66 1.31 -6.53 17.68
N ARG A 67 1.63 -6.16 16.44
CA ARG A 67 2.53 -6.95 15.60
C ARG A 67 3.92 -7.11 16.23
N LYS A 68 4.48 -6.03 16.80
CA LYS A 68 5.77 -6.09 17.51
C LYS A 68 5.71 -7.01 18.74
N LEU A 69 4.63 -6.91 19.52
CA LEU A 69 4.41 -7.77 20.68
C LEU A 69 4.37 -9.25 20.27
N LEU A 70 3.59 -9.59 19.24
CA LEU A 70 3.50 -10.96 18.72
C LEU A 70 4.86 -11.47 18.22
N LYS A 71 5.63 -10.62 17.53
CA LYS A 71 6.97 -10.97 17.03
C LYS A 71 7.97 -11.22 18.16
N ASN A 72 7.96 -10.39 19.20
CA ASN A 72 8.88 -10.50 20.33
C ASN A 72 8.51 -11.64 21.29
N SER A 73 7.23 -11.97 21.38
CA SER A 73 6.72 -13.06 22.23
C SER A 73 6.79 -14.44 21.59
N ASN A 74 7.43 -14.59 20.43
CA ASN A 74 7.45 -15.83 19.64
C ASN A 74 7.87 -17.07 20.45
N ARG A 75 8.81 -16.94 21.39
CA ARG A 75 9.23 -18.05 22.27
C ARG A 75 8.13 -18.48 23.26
N ALA A 76 7.37 -17.53 23.80
CA ALA A 76 6.24 -17.84 24.68
C ALA A 76 5.10 -18.47 23.87
N LEU A 77 4.81 -17.90 22.69
CA LEU A 77 3.79 -18.39 21.77
C LEU A 77 4.08 -19.80 21.25
N LYS A 78 5.34 -20.13 20.93
CA LYS A 78 5.75 -21.50 20.60
C LYS A 78 5.54 -22.49 21.74
N ARG A 79 5.78 -22.08 22.99
CA ARG A 79 5.51 -22.92 24.16
C ARG A 79 4.02 -23.18 24.34
N VAL A 80 3.19 -22.16 24.15
CA VAL A 80 1.73 -22.33 24.14
C VAL A 80 1.30 -23.28 23.02
N ASN A 81 1.84 -23.12 21.80
CA ASN A 81 1.52 -24.03 20.69
C ASN A 81 1.91 -25.48 21.02
N LEU A 82 3.08 -25.71 21.60
CA LEU A 82 3.49 -27.06 22.04
C LEU A 82 2.51 -27.63 23.08
N HIS A 83 2.18 -26.85 24.12
CA HIS A 83 1.20 -27.27 25.13
C HIS A 83 -0.19 -27.58 24.52
N MET A 84 -0.66 -26.76 23.59
CA MET A 84 -1.94 -26.96 22.90
C MET A 84 -1.94 -28.21 22.01
N MET A 85 -0.79 -28.53 21.39
CA MET A 85 -0.62 -29.76 20.62
C MET A 85 -0.55 -30.98 21.54
N ASP A 86 0.15 -30.90 22.67
CA ASP A 86 0.36 -32.02 23.57
C ASP A 86 -0.92 -32.39 24.32
N GLU A 87 -1.55 -31.42 24.99
CA GLU A 87 -2.73 -31.61 25.84
C GLU A 87 -4.04 -31.72 25.04
N TYR A 88 -4.19 -30.88 24.01
CA TYR A 88 -5.48 -30.72 23.33
C TYR A 88 -5.48 -31.23 21.89
N LYS A 89 -4.35 -31.78 21.40
CA LYS A 89 -4.16 -32.22 20.00
C LYS A 89 -4.55 -31.14 18.97
N LYS A 90 -4.51 -29.86 19.36
CA LYS A 90 -4.84 -28.73 18.49
C LYS A 90 -3.59 -28.29 17.74
N THR A 91 -3.60 -28.51 16.44
CA THR A 91 -2.56 -28.06 15.51
C THR A 91 -2.97 -26.75 14.82
N GLY A 92 -2.00 -25.95 14.39
CA GLY A 92 -2.25 -24.74 13.57
C GLY A 92 -2.15 -23.41 14.31
N VAL A 93 -2.13 -23.41 15.65
CA VAL A 93 -2.07 -22.20 16.48
C VAL A 93 -0.88 -21.29 16.12
N LEU A 94 0.29 -21.88 15.82
CA LEU A 94 1.45 -21.12 15.34
C LEU A 94 1.24 -20.48 13.96
N MET A 95 0.52 -21.16 13.06
CA MET A 95 0.21 -20.64 11.72
C MET A 95 -0.80 -19.49 11.82
N ASP A 96 -1.79 -19.59 12.70
CA ASP A 96 -2.76 -18.52 12.96
C ASP A 96 -2.06 -17.25 13.46
N MET A 97 -1.04 -17.41 14.31
CA MET A 97 -0.24 -16.27 14.79
C MET A 97 0.60 -15.62 13.68
N ILE A 98 1.16 -16.41 12.77
CA ILE A 98 1.88 -15.88 11.59
C ILE A 98 0.91 -15.14 10.67
N HIS A 99 -0.27 -15.72 10.46
CA HIS A 99 -1.32 -15.11 9.65
C HIS A 99 -1.77 -13.76 10.24
N LEU A 100 -2.06 -13.71 11.54
CA LEU A 100 -2.45 -12.48 12.23
C LEU A 100 -1.38 -11.38 12.13
N GLN A 101 -0.09 -11.72 12.19
CA GLN A 101 0.99 -10.73 11.98
C GLN A 101 0.97 -10.14 10.56
N ASP A 102 0.60 -10.93 9.57
CA ASP A 102 0.48 -10.51 8.18
C ASP A 102 -0.79 -9.69 7.92
N GLU A 103 -1.90 -10.02 8.59
CA GLU A 103 -3.12 -9.21 8.57
C GLU A 103 -2.92 -7.86 9.26
N LEU A 104 -2.32 -7.83 10.46
CA LEU A 104 -1.99 -6.59 11.16
C LEU A 104 -1.05 -5.69 10.35
N ARG A 105 -0.11 -6.29 9.60
CA ARG A 105 0.73 -5.55 8.65
C ARG A 105 -0.09 -4.94 7.52
N THR A 106 -1.06 -5.68 6.99
CA THR A 106 -1.92 -5.19 5.91
C THR A 106 -2.80 -4.05 6.40
N LEU A 107 -3.36 -4.17 7.62
CA LEU A 107 -4.11 -3.13 8.30
C LEU A 107 -3.26 -1.88 8.56
N GLU A 108 -2.04 -2.04 9.11
CA GLU A 108 -1.10 -0.92 9.31
C GLU A 108 -0.89 -0.16 8.00
N ASN A 109 -0.61 -0.87 6.91
CA ASN A 109 -0.42 -0.24 5.61
C ASN A 109 -1.68 0.47 5.10
N MET A 110 -2.86 -0.14 5.24
CA MET A 110 -4.11 0.48 4.83
C MET A 110 -4.42 1.75 5.61
N CYS A 111 -4.09 1.77 6.91
CA CYS A 111 -4.33 2.90 7.79
C CYS A 111 -3.32 4.04 7.58
N VAL A 112 -2.01 3.75 7.50
CA VAL A 112 -0.96 4.77 7.29
C VAL A 112 -1.03 5.41 5.89
N ILE A 113 -1.49 4.67 4.89
CA ILE A 113 -1.62 5.14 3.50
C ILE A 113 -2.94 5.91 3.29
N ASN A 114 -3.85 5.89 4.27
CA ASN A 114 -5.13 6.58 4.15
C ASN A 114 -4.93 8.11 4.18
N PRO A 115 -5.59 8.86 3.27
CA PRO A 115 -5.71 10.33 3.26
C PRO A 115 -5.80 10.99 4.63
N ALA A 116 -6.45 10.30 5.54
CA ALA A 116 -6.77 10.76 6.84
C ALA A 116 -5.48 10.97 7.70
N CYS A 117 -4.67 9.97 8.06
CA CYS A 117 -3.54 10.11 9.02
C CYS A 117 -2.66 11.36 8.83
N GLU A 118 -2.31 11.72 7.59
CA GLU A 118 -1.45 12.89 7.37
C GLU A 118 -2.17 14.22 7.65
N ILE A 119 -3.49 14.32 7.49
CA ILE A 119 -4.27 15.50 7.87
C ILE A 119 -4.15 15.80 9.37
N ALA A 120 -3.96 14.79 10.22
CA ALA A 120 -3.69 14.97 11.64
C ALA A 120 -2.26 15.49 11.93
N GLU A 121 -1.27 15.09 11.13
CA GLU A 121 0.13 15.53 11.24
C GLU A 121 0.40 16.90 10.56
N THR A 122 -0.44 17.29 9.60
CA THR A 122 -0.19 18.42 8.68
C THR A 122 -0.36 19.84 9.24
N PRO A 123 -1.08 20.13 10.36
CA PRO A 123 -1.06 21.48 10.94
C PRO A 123 0.37 21.96 11.27
N LYS A 124 1.33 21.03 11.41
CA LYS A 124 2.71 21.33 11.77
C LYS A 124 3.66 21.61 10.59
N LYS A 125 3.29 21.38 9.32
CA LYS A 125 4.26 21.39 8.19
C LYS A 125 3.89 22.16 6.91
N GLY A 126 2.74 22.81 6.84
CA GLY A 126 2.43 23.80 5.78
C GLY A 126 2.39 23.30 4.33
N LYS A 127 2.42 21.97 4.08
CA LYS A 127 2.26 21.38 2.74
C LYS A 127 1.06 20.45 2.73
N ILE A 128 0.13 20.67 1.79
CA ILE A 128 -1.01 19.76 1.55
C ILE A 128 -0.44 18.46 0.93
N PRO A 129 -0.62 17.29 1.56
CA PRO A 129 -0.13 16.04 1.00
C PRO A 129 -0.96 15.63 -0.24
N ASN A 130 -0.30 15.06 -1.26
CA ASN A 130 -0.96 14.50 -2.44
C ASN A 130 -1.55 13.11 -2.14
N LEU A 131 -2.67 13.11 -1.42
CA LEU A 131 -3.33 11.92 -0.87
C LEU A 131 -3.87 11.00 -1.98
N ALA A 132 -4.49 11.59 -3.01
CA ALA A 132 -4.92 10.87 -4.19
C ALA A 132 -3.74 10.14 -4.85
N GLY A 133 -2.59 10.81 -4.97
CA GLY A 133 -1.39 10.23 -5.55
C GLY A 133 -0.87 9.02 -4.76
N ARG A 134 -0.87 9.07 -3.43
CA ARG A 134 -0.42 7.93 -2.62
C ARG A 134 -1.38 6.75 -2.68
N ALA A 135 -2.68 7.00 -2.54
CA ALA A 135 -3.71 5.96 -2.64
C ALA A 135 -3.66 5.29 -4.02
N PHE A 136 -3.45 6.08 -5.07
CA PHE A 136 -3.28 5.57 -6.43
C PHE A 136 -2.03 4.71 -6.59
N ALA A 137 -0.87 5.15 -6.06
CA ALA A 137 0.36 4.34 -6.05
C ALA A 137 0.14 2.98 -5.36
N PHE A 138 -0.53 2.99 -4.21
CA PHE A 138 -0.81 1.75 -3.47
C PHE A 138 -1.76 0.82 -4.21
N ASN A 139 -2.85 1.34 -4.78
CA ASN A 139 -3.78 0.54 -5.57
C ASN A 139 -3.06 -0.13 -6.75
N LEU A 140 -2.23 0.60 -7.50
CA LEU A 140 -1.43 0.02 -8.58
C LEU A 140 -0.46 -1.06 -8.06
N TRP A 141 0.21 -0.82 -6.94
CA TRP A 141 1.08 -1.83 -6.33
C TRP A 141 0.32 -3.10 -5.89
N ALA A 142 -0.86 -2.93 -5.28
CA ALA A 142 -1.69 -4.02 -4.78
C ALA A 142 -2.25 -4.87 -5.94
N ILE A 143 -2.75 -4.21 -6.99
CA ILE A 143 -3.22 -4.86 -8.22
C ILE A 143 -2.07 -5.65 -8.86
N TYR A 144 -0.88 -5.06 -8.97
CA TYR A 144 0.30 -5.76 -9.50
C TYR A 144 0.63 -7.01 -8.66
N LYS A 145 0.62 -6.88 -7.33
CA LYS A 145 0.91 -8.00 -6.44
C LYS A 145 -0.11 -9.13 -6.59
N GLN A 146 -1.39 -8.80 -6.74
CA GLN A 146 -2.45 -9.78 -6.98
C GLN A 146 -2.26 -10.46 -8.34
N ALA A 147 -2.00 -9.68 -9.39
CA ALA A 147 -1.84 -10.20 -10.74
C ALA A 147 -0.63 -11.14 -10.91
N HIS A 148 0.46 -10.89 -10.18
CA HIS A 148 1.72 -11.62 -10.35
C HIS A 148 2.11 -12.52 -9.17
N GLY A 149 1.32 -12.52 -8.10
CA GLY A 149 1.62 -13.21 -6.83
C GLY A 149 2.86 -12.69 -6.09
N LYS A 150 3.51 -11.63 -6.58
CA LYS A 150 4.77 -11.09 -6.06
C LYS A 150 4.84 -9.57 -6.22
N THR A 151 5.68 -8.93 -5.42
CA THR A 151 5.89 -7.48 -5.51
C THR A 151 6.64 -7.11 -6.79
N ALA A 152 6.36 -5.92 -7.31
CA ALA A 152 7.06 -5.35 -8.45
C ALA A 152 8.55 -5.20 -8.14
N LYS A 153 9.42 -5.80 -8.97
CA LYS A 153 10.87 -5.62 -8.86
C LYS A 153 11.22 -4.17 -9.17
N ARG A 154 12.14 -3.61 -8.37
CA ARG A 154 12.76 -2.31 -8.64
C ARG A 154 13.90 -2.51 -9.65
N GLY A 155 13.98 -1.62 -10.62
CA GLY A 155 15.13 -1.45 -11.48
C GLY A 155 15.59 0.01 -11.43
N TYR A 156 16.88 0.23 -11.65
CA TYR A 156 17.45 1.57 -11.76
C TYR A 156 18.29 1.63 -13.02
N ASP A 157 18.02 2.60 -13.88
CA ASP A 157 18.82 2.89 -15.06
C ASP A 157 19.91 3.87 -14.64
N ASN A 158 21.15 3.39 -14.52
CA ASN A 158 22.29 4.21 -14.13
C ASN A 158 22.66 5.26 -15.20
N VAL A 159 22.35 5.02 -16.47
CA VAL A 159 22.70 5.91 -17.58
C VAL A 159 21.73 7.08 -17.64
N LYS A 160 20.43 6.79 -17.48
CA LYS A 160 19.36 7.81 -17.49
C LYS A 160 19.09 8.39 -16.10
N ASN A 161 19.68 7.83 -15.05
CA ASN A 161 19.48 8.20 -13.66
C ASN A 161 17.99 8.17 -13.24
N ILE A 162 17.25 7.13 -13.69
CA ILE A 162 15.81 6.98 -13.44
C ILE A 162 15.48 5.59 -12.89
N GLU A 163 14.44 5.50 -12.05
CA GLU A 163 13.85 4.21 -11.72
C GLU A 163 13.05 3.65 -12.89
N ILE A 164 13.37 2.41 -13.24
CA ILE A 164 12.72 1.60 -14.26
C ILE A 164 12.06 0.40 -13.60
N GLY A 165 10.83 0.10 -14.03
CA GLY A 165 10.07 -1.01 -13.47
C GLY A 165 8.62 -0.96 -13.90
N PRO A 166 7.85 -2.02 -13.62
CA PRO A 166 6.47 -2.13 -14.08
C PRO A 166 5.58 -1.01 -13.52
N LEU A 167 5.73 -0.65 -12.24
CA LEU A 167 4.92 0.40 -11.60
C LEU A 167 5.29 1.83 -12.08
N PRO A 168 6.57 2.23 -12.13
CA PRO A 168 6.96 3.49 -12.77
C PRO A 168 6.51 3.59 -14.25
N ARG A 169 6.65 2.50 -15.02
CA ARG A 169 6.18 2.42 -16.42
C ARG A 169 4.66 2.64 -16.50
N ALA A 170 3.89 1.96 -15.65
CA ALA A 170 2.44 2.15 -15.57
C ALA A 170 2.06 3.61 -15.30
N THR A 171 2.71 4.26 -14.33
CA THR A 171 2.43 5.67 -14.03
C THR A 171 2.85 6.62 -15.15
N ASN A 172 3.89 6.30 -15.92
CA ASN A 172 4.27 7.08 -17.10
C ASN A 172 3.24 6.97 -18.22
N ILE A 173 2.67 5.78 -18.44
CA ILE A 173 1.56 5.57 -19.38
C ILE A 173 0.33 6.38 -18.94
N LEU A 174 0.03 6.36 -17.64
CA LEU A 174 -1.15 7.01 -17.06
C LEU A 174 -0.98 8.52 -16.86
N LYS A 175 0.26 9.02 -16.84
CA LYS A 175 0.60 10.44 -16.62
C LYS A 175 -0.15 11.42 -17.53
N PRO A 176 -0.09 11.30 -18.88
CA PRO A 176 -0.80 12.21 -19.77
C PRO A 176 -2.32 12.10 -19.66
N ILE A 177 -2.84 10.95 -19.25
CA ILE A 177 -4.28 10.66 -19.19
C ILE A 177 -4.90 11.24 -17.91
N LEU A 178 -4.23 11.03 -16.77
CA LEU A 178 -4.69 11.46 -15.46
C LEU A 178 -4.14 12.83 -15.05
N LYS A 179 -3.35 13.48 -15.92
CA LYS A 179 -2.63 14.73 -15.65
C LYS A 179 -1.83 14.66 -14.34
N LEU A 180 -1.07 13.58 -14.19
CA LEU A 180 -0.28 13.35 -12.97
C LEU A 180 0.83 14.40 -12.86
N GLU A 181 0.75 15.24 -11.82
CA GLU A 181 1.71 16.33 -11.58
C GLU A 181 3.09 15.83 -11.10
N TYR A 182 3.16 14.60 -10.58
CA TYR A 182 4.35 14.08 -9.91
C TYR A 182 4.81 12.73 -10.45
N ASN A 183 6.08 12.41 -10.20
CA ASN A 183 6.62 11.07 -10.37
C ASN A 183 6.31 10.23 -9.11
N PHE A 184 5.54 9.15 -9.29
CA PHE A 184 5.06 8.28 -8.21
C PHE A 184 6.14 7.33 -7.68
N VAL A 185 7.34 7.35 -8.28
CA VAL A 185 8.52 6.59 -7.86
C VAL A 185 8.77 6.66 -6.35
N GLN A 186 8.72 7.84 -5.74
CA GLN A 186 8.95 7.95 -4.28
C GLN A 186 7.93 7.17 -3.45
N TYR A 187 6.68 7.08 -3.93
CA TYR A 187 5.61 6.36 -3.24
C TYR A 187 5.81 4.85 -3.40
N PHE A 188 6.17 4.38 -4.60
CA PHE A 188 6.54 2.99 -4.80
C PHE A 188 7.77 2.57 -3.98
N ARG A 189 8.78 3.46 -3.85
CA ARG A 189 9.94 3.23 -2.98
C ARG A 189 9.53 3.03 -1.52
N LYS A 190 8.75 3.96 -0.97
CA LYS A 190 8.27 3.86 0.42
C LYS A 190 7.48 2.57 0.65
N ILE A 191 6.52 2.26 -0.22
CA ILE A 191 5.73 1.02 -0.16
C ILE A 191 6.64 -0.22 -0.20
N GLY A 192 7.67 -0.22 -1.06
CA GLY A 192 8.63 -1.31 -1.17
C GLY A 192 9.62 -1.43 -0.01
N GLU A 193 10.08 -0.30 0.55
CA GLU A 193 10.99 -0.26 1.71
C GLU A 193 10.30 -0.71 2.99
N ASP A 194 9.05 -0.31 3.20
CA ASP A 194 8.24 -0.79 4.33
C ASP A 194 7.99 -2.31 4.24
N PHE A 195 7.92 -2.84 3.01
CA PHE A 195 7.85 -4.29 2.75
C PHE A 195 9.20 -5.01 2.94
N ASN A 196 10.32 -4.42 2.50
CA ASN A 196 11.64 -5.07 2.50
C ASN A 196 12.40 -4.93 3.84
N LYS A 197 12.26 -3.83 4.58
CA LYS A 197 12.89 -3.65 5.91
C LYS A 197 12.45 -4.73 6.92
N THR A 198 11.35 -5.43 6.64
CA THR A 198 10.91 -6.58 7.45
C THR A 198 11.44 -7.94 6.96
N MET A 199 11.92 -8.05 5.71
CA MET A 199 12.61 -9.25 5.20
C MET A 199 14.10 -9.28 5.56
N ASP A 200 14.80 -8.14 5.58
CA ASP A 200 16.24 -8.10 5.91
C ASP A 200 16.56 -8.43 7.38
N ILE A 201 15.57 -8.39 8.28
CA ILE A 201 15.74 -8.91 9.65
C ILE A 201 15.79 -10.44 9.64
N LYS A 202 15.22 -11.12 8.63
CA LYS A 202 15.28 -12.58 8.46
C LYS A 202 16.60 -13.06 7.84
N SER A 203 17.32 -12.22 7.09
CA SER A 203 18.58 -12.60 6.42
C SER A 203 19.81 -12.41 7.31
N LYS A 204 19.77 -11.50 8.30
CA LYS A 204 20.86 -11.24 9.25
C LYS A 204 20.83 -12.08 10.53
N THR A 205 19.96 -13.08 10.62
CA THR A 205 19.84 -14.00 11.77
C THR A 205 20.10 -15.46 11.39
N LYS A 206 20.91 -15.70 10.35
CA LYS A 206 21.57 -16.99 10.12
C LYS A 206 23.02 -16.91 10.54
#